data_AF-A0A2N5ZUT6-F1
#
_entry.id   AF-A0A2N5ZUT6-F1
#
_cell.length_a   1.000
_cell.length_b   1.000
_cell.length_c   1.000
_cell.angle_alpha   90.00
_cell.angle_beta   90.00
_cell.angle_gamma   90.00
#
_symmetry.space_group_name_H-M   'P 1'
#
loop_
_entity.id
_entity.type
_entity.pdbx_description
1 polymer ?
#
loop_
_entity_poly.entity_id
_entity_poly.type
_entity_poly.pdbx_seq_one_letter_code
_entity_poly.pdbx_strand_id
1 'polypeptide(L)'
;MVFTMPEDLEGDPMTARCIPVLITLLLLTLSSAAVAQRDLNQDKNSLFSGSGNCVLCHAASETANVTSTGEDVSPPSTWRSAMMANAARDPFWQAQVVSESMDLLGIKDIVQDKCTNCHMPMGHETAMQLGDPHFTLDEGKADGLSMDGVSCTLCHQVEDENFGKPESFSGGYEIAEQRVTYGPYDNPLIQPMQNISGYTAVFSPHMEQSEHCATCHTLFTPYVDAQGQIVGEFPEQTPYLEWKESDYPSLGKSCQHCHMPSLRESIKISSLPMNAPARTPYFQHHFVGGNTFMLGVIKAHATDIGATALDEHFDNSIARTRA
;
A
#
# COMPACT_ATOMS: atom_id res chain seq x y z
N MET A 1 -103.34 8.10 25.97
CA MET A 1 -102.79 9.03 24.97
C MET A 1 -101.37 8.53 24.72
N VAL A 2 -101.20 7.87 23.58
CA VAL A 2 -100.48 6.61 23.40
C VAL A 2 -99.34 6.79 22.39
N PHE A 3 -98.25 6.04 22.55
CA PHE A 3 -97.45 5.32 21.53
C PHE A 3 -96.07 5.02 22.16
N THR A 4 -95.97 4.01 23.03
CA THR A 4 -95.74 2.56 22.78
C THR A 4 -94.28 2.17 22.62
N MET A 5 -93.97 1.08 23.33
CA MET A 5 -92.71 0.37 23.53
C MET A 5 -92.14 -0.24 22.24
N PRO A 6 -91.00 -0.95 22.36
CA PRO A 6 -91.02 -2.31 21.88
C PRO A 6 -90.50 -3.34 22.90
N GLU A 7 -91.24 -4.44 22.99
CA GLU A 7 -90.84 -5.77 23.47
C GLU A 7 -90.37 -6.64 22.28
N ASP A 8 -89.58 -7.67 22.61
CA ASP A 8 -89.42 -8.97 21.94
C ASP A 8 -88.71 -9.08 20.58
N LEU A 9 -88.09 -10.19 20.15
CA LEU A 9 -87.45 -11.40 20.70
C LEU A 9 -86.83 -12.10 19.45
N GLU A 10 -85.76 -12.87 19.66
CA GLU A 10 -85.36 -14.09 18.91
C GLU A 10 -84.89 -14.06 17.42
N GLY A 11 -83.75 -14.74 17.17
CA GLY A 11 -83.40 -15.30 15.86
C GLY A 11 -81.90 -15.36 15.49
N ASP A 12 -81.25 -16.50 15.76
CA ASP A 12 -79.92 -17.01 15.30
C ASP A 12 -79.71 -16.89 13.75
N PRO A 13 -78.51 -17.09 13.10
CA PRO A 13 -77.34 -17.82 13.57
C PRO A 13 -75.93 -17.28 13.25
N MET A 14 -74.97 -17.89 13.95
CA MET A 14 -73.52 -17.83 13.80
C MET A 14 -73.03 -17.69 12.35
N THR A 15 -72.28 -16.61 12.08
CA THR A 15 -71.23 -16.60 11.03
C THR A 15 -69.98 -15.92 11.58
N ALA A 16 -68.89 -16.70 11.63
CA ALA A 16 -67.58 -16.26 12.08
C ALA A 16 -67.07 -15.09 11.22
N ARG A 17 -66.77 -13.95 11.85
CA ARG A 17 -66.07 -12.83 11.22
C ARG A 17 -64.67 -12.70 11.83
N CYS A 18 -63.67 -12.91 10.99
CA CYS A 18 -62.26 -12.66 11.28
C CYS A 18 -62.05 -11.21 11.73
N ILE A 19 -61.41 -11.03 12.88
CA ILE A 19 -60.86 -9.74 13.33
C ILE A 19 -59.43 -9.64 12.77
N PRO A 20 -59.08 -8.61 11.97
CA PRO A 20 -57.70 -8.41 11.56
C PRO A 20 -56.94 -7.80 12.74
N VAL A 21 -55.99 -8.54 13.30
CA VAL A 21 -55.01 -8.01 14.25
C VAL A 21 -54.00 -7.20 13.42
N LEU A 22 -54.05 -5.88 13.52
CA LEU A 22 -52.99 -5.01 12.99
C LEU A 22 -51.75 -5.19 13.89
N ILE A 23 -50.77 -5.96 13.42
CA ILE A 23 -49.43 -5.99 14.00
C ILE A 23 -48.63 -4.87 13.35
N THR A 24 -48.37 -3.79 14.08
CA THR A 24 -47.47 -2.72 13.65
C THR A 24 -46.03 -3.22 13.82
N LEU A 25 -45.43 -3.71 12.73
CA LEU A 25 -44.00 -4.06 12.71
C LEU A 25 -43.17 -2.76 12.71
N LEU A 26 -42.54 -2.45 13.84
CA LEU A 26 -41.53 -1.40 13.93
C LEU A 26 -40.24 -1.94 13.30
N LEU A 27 -40.01 -1.62 12.02
CA LEU A 27 -38.75 -1.93 11.33
C LEU A 27 -37.64 -1.02 11.87
N LEU A 28 -36.84 -1.55 12.80
CA LEU A 28 -35.53 -0.99 13.11
C LEU A 28 -34.64 -1.15 11.87
N THR A 29 -34.50 -0.08 11.08
CA THR A 29 -33.47 0.00 10.06
C THR A 29 -32.13 0.18 10.77
N LEU A 30 -31.45 -0.93 11.07
CA LEU A 30 -30.01 -0.92 11.29
C LEU A 30 -29.38 -0.43 9.98
N SER A 31 -29.00 0.84 9.95
CA SER A 31 -28.14 1.37 8.91
C SER A 31 -26.78 0.71 9.10
N SER A 32 -26.57 -0.45 8.49
CA SER A 32 -25.23 -0.97 8.26
C SER A 32 -24.52 0.09 7.43
N ALA A 33 -23.65 0.90 8.04
CA ALA A 33 -22.65 1.60 7.26
C ALA A 33 -21.95 0.50 6.46
N ALA A 34 -22.16 0.49 5.14
CA ALA A 34 -21.41 -0.40 4.28
C ALA A 34 -19.94 -0.08 4.53
N VAL A 35 -19.23 -0.98 5.20
CA VAL A 35 -17.78 -0.87 5.32
C VAL A 35 -17.31 -0.85 3.88
N ALA A 36 -16.77 0.28 3.42
CA ALA A 36 -16.27 0.39 2.07
C ALA A 36 -15.27 -0.74 1.88
N GLN A 37 -15.51 -1.61 0.90
CA GLN A 37 -14.58 -2.66 0.54
C GLN A 37 -13.30 -1.95 0.08
N ARG A 38 -12.24 -1.99 0.90
CA ARG A 38 -10.95 -1.37 0.60
C ARG A 38 -10.08 -2.40 -0.11
N ASP A 39 -10.36 -2.64 -1.39
CA ASP A 39 -9.61 -3.60 -2.20
C ASP A 39 -8.23 -3.06 -2.59
N LEU A 40 -7.28 -3.97 -2.78
CA LEU A 40 -5.94 -3.67 -3.30
C LEU A 40 -5.97 -3.59 -4.83
N ASN A 41 -5.10 -2.77 -5.42
CA ASN A 41 -5.08 -2.55 -6.87
C ASN A 41 -4.76 -3.85 -7.63
N GLN A 42 -5.48 -4.13 -8.73
CA GLN A 42 -5.28 -5.32 -9.56
C GLN A 42 -4.79 -5.02 -10.99
N ASP A 43 -4.55 -3.76 -11.32
CA ASP A 43 -4.08 -3.33 -12.63
C ASP A 43 -2.73 -3.95 -12.97
N LYS A 44 -2.45 -4.04 -14.26
CA LYS A 44 -1.22 -4.63 -14.81
C LYS A 44 -0.81 -3.88 -16.06
N ASN A 45 0.49 -3.79 -16.27
CA ASN A 45 1.08 -3.45 -17.55
C ASN A 45 2.20 -4.44 -17.88
N SER A 46 3.04 -4.14 -18.88
CA SER A 46 4.16 -5.02 -19.26
C SER A 46 5.17 -5.25 -18.13
N LEU A 47 5.42 -4.24 -17.29
CA LEU A 47 6.45 -4.26 -16.24
C LEU A 47 5.89 -4.63 -14.86
N PHE A 48 4.72 -4.11 -14.51
CA PHE A 48 4.20 -4.10 -13.14
C PHE A 48 2.87 -4.83 -12.98
N SER A 49 2.54 -5.11 -11.72
CA SER A 49 1.26 -5.66 -11.29
C SER A 49 0.90 -5.07 -9.94
N GLY A 50 -0.33 -4.58 -9.80
CA GLY A 50 -0.84 -4.08 -8.54
C GLY A 50 -0.81 -5.14 -7.44
N SER A 51 -0.65 -4.69 -6.20
CA SER A 51 -0.51 -5.46 -4.97
C SER A 51 -1.63 -6.48 -4.73
N GLY A 52 -2.85 -6.20 -5.23
CA GLY A 52 -4.01 -7.09 -5.13
C GLY A 52 -3.80 -8.43 -5.84
N ASN A 53 -2.94 -8.49 -6.85
CA ASN A 53 -2.59 -9.74 -7.53
C ASN A 53 -1.67 -10.64 -6.69
N CYS A 54 -1.00 -10.09 -5.68
CA CYS A 54 -0.11 -10.83 -4.79
C CYS A 54 -0.86 -11.53 -3.65
N VAL A 55 -2.05 -11.01 -3.30
CA VAL A 55 -2.89 -11.46 -2.17
C VAL A 55 -3.27 -12.93 -2.28
N LEU A 56 -3.47 -13.44 -3.50
CA LEU A 56 -3.85 -14.84 -3.73
C LEU A 56 -2.91 -15.84 -3.05
N CYS A 57 -1.61 -15.54 -3.06
CA CYS A 57 -0.56 -16.37 -2.47
C CYS A 57 -0.05 -15.81 -1.15
N HIS A 58 0.11 -14.48 -1.07
CA HIS A 58 0.85 -13.83 0.02
C HIS A 58 -0.02 -13.25 1.13
N ALA A 59 -1.35 -13.34 1.06
CA ALA A 59 -2.20 -13.00 2.20
C ALA A 59 -2.07 -14.03 3.33
N ALA A 60 -2.54 -13.65 4.53
CA ALA A 60 -2.73 -14.59 5.62
C ALA A 60 -3.76 -15.67 5.26
N SER A 61 -3.49 -16.88 5.72
CA SER A 61 -4.38 -18.04 5.67
C SER A 61 -4.18 -18.85 6.94
N GLU A 62 -4.90 -19.97 7.10
CA GLU A 62 -4.70 -20.87 8.25
C GLU A 62 -3.27 -21.39 8.40
N THR A 63 -2.48 -21.43 7.32
CA THR A 63 -1.14 -22.08 7.33
C THR A 63 -0.02 -21.25 6.70
N ALA A 64 -0.32 -20.06 6.17
CA ALA A 64 0.66 -19.20 5.50
C ALA A 64 0.50 -17.76 5.94
N ASN A 65 1.63 -17.07 6.06
CA ASN A 65 1.77 -15.69 6.51
C ASN A 65 1.07 -15.40 7.85
N VAL A 66 1.06 -16.41 8.72
CA VAL A 66 0.57 -16.33 10.09
C VAL A 66 1.61 -16.91 11.03
N THR A 67 1.75 -16.33 12.23
CA THR A 67 2.61 -16.90 13.27
C THR A 67 1.97 -18.12 13.91
N SER A 68 2.74 -18.81 14.75
CA SER A 68 2.29 -19.92 15.59
C SER A 68 1.16 -19.54 16.57
N THR A 69 0.99 -18.26 16.87
CA THR A 69 -0.12 -17.74 17.69
C THR A 69 -1.33 -17.33 16.86
N GLY A 70 -1.25 -17.43 15.52
CA GLY A 70 -2.31 -17.04 14.59
C GLY A 70 -2.33 -15.55 14.22
N GLU A 71 -1.26 -14.80 14.53
CA GLU A 71 -1.13 -13.39 14.13
C GLU A 71 -0.89 -13.27 12.63
N ASP A 72 -1.64 -12.40 11.94
CA ASP A 72 -1.41 -12.06 10.53
C ASP A 72 -0.12 -11.23 10.39
N VAL A 73 0.87 -11.81 9.74
CA VAL A 73 2.16 -11.17 9.43
C VAL A 73 2.35 -10.99 7.93
N SER A 74 1.29 -11.10 7.15
CA SER A 74 1.33 -11.10 5.69
C SER A 74 1.82 -9.78 5.11
N PRO A 75 2.62 -9.82 4.02
CA PRO A 75 3.10 -8.59 3.39
C PRO A 75 1.97 -7.66 2.97
N PRO A 76 0.87 -8.11 2.33
CA PRO A 76 -0.24 -7.22 1.98
C PRO A 76 -0.85 -6.50 3.18
N SER A 77 -1.05 -7.19 4.32
CA SER A 77 -1.65 -6.59 5.52
C SER A 77 -0.72 -5.60 6.23
N THR A 78 0.59 -5.90 6.27
CA THR A 78 1.58 -5.06 6.95
C THR A 78 2.02 -3.85 6.11
N TRP A 79 2.13 -4.01 4.79
CA TRP A 79 2.52 -2.94 3.87
C TRP A 79 1.42 -1.92 3.61
N ARG A 80 0.15 -2.36 3.44
CA ARG A 80 -0.93 -1.49 2.93
C ARG A 80 -1.24 -0.26 3.78
N SER A 81 -0.90 -0.29 5.07
CA SER A 81 -1.06 0.86 5.98
C SER A 81 0.23 1.62 6.23
N ALA A 82 1.36 1.18 5.68
CA ALA A 82 2.61 1.92 5.74
C ALA A 82 2.57 3.14 4.81
N MET A 83 3.49 4.09 5.03
CA MET A 83 3.63 5.24 4.13
C MET A 83 4.03 4.83 2.71
N MET A 84 4.72 3.69 2.52
CA MET A 84 5.07 3.18 1.19
C MET A 84 3.83 2.90 0.31
N ALA A 85 2.84 2.18 0.83
CA ALA A 85 1.56 1.94 0.15
C ALA A 85 0.74 3.21 -0.09
N ASN A 86 1.00 4.26 0.70
CA ASN A 86 0.26 5.51 0.65
C ASN A 86 1.11 6.68 0.12
N ALA A 87 2.27 6.41 -0.47
CA ALA A 87 3.20 7.45 -0.93
C ALA A 87 2.57 8.37 -1.98
N ALA A 88 1.79 7.77 -2.89
CA ALA A 88 1.00 8.47 -3.90
C ALA A 88 -0.28 9.12 -3.33
N ARG A 89 -0.77 8.67 -2.18
CA ARG A 89 -2.03 9.11 -1.53
C ARG A 89 -1.83 10.16 -0.45
N ASP A 90 -0.58 10.41 -0.04
CA ASP A 90 -0.27 11.38 0.98
C ASP A 90 -0.74 12.78 0.55
N PRO A 91 -1.77 13.35 1.22
CA PRO A 91 -2.33 14.63 0.82
C PRO A 91 -1.35 15.79 1.02
N PHE A 92 -0.42 15.69 1.98
CA PHE A 92 0.61 16.71 2.17
C PHE A 92 1.60 16.69 1.01
N TRP A 93 2.06 15.50 0.63
CA TRP A 93 2.95 15.36 -0.54
C TRP A 93 2.29 15.88 -1.81
N GLN A 94 1.05 15.46 -2.11
CA GLN A 94 0.34 15.96 -3.29
C GLN A 94 0.18 17.49 -3.29
N ALA A 95 -0.14 18.07 -2.13
CA ALA A 95 -0.26 19.52 -2.00
C ALA A 95 1.08 20.23 -2.22
N GLN A 96 2.19 19.65 -1.72
CA GLN A 96 3.53 20.19 -1.93
C GLN A 96 3.90 20.19 -3.41
N VAL A 97 3.70 19.07 -4.12
CA VAL A 97 3.96 18.97 -5.57
C VAL A 97 3.17 20.02 -6.34
N VAL A 98 1.89 20.20 -6.02
CA VAL A 98 1.05 21.23 -6.65
C VAL A 98 1.56 22.64 -6.33
N SER A 99 1.89 22.92 -5.07
CA SER A 99 2.39 24.23 -4.64
C SER A 99 3.68 24.60 -5.37
N GLU A 100 4.67 23.69 -5.40
CA GLU A 100 5.94 23.94 -6.07
C GLU A 100 5.76 24.07 -7.59
N SER A 101 4.88 23.28 -8.19
CA SER A 101 4.55 23.40 -9.62
C SER A 101 3.91 24.74 -9.96
N MET A 102 3.15 25.33 -9.03
CA MET A 102 2.55 26.66 -9.19
C MET A 102 3.55 27.79 -8.99
N ASP A 103 4.50 27.63 -8.07
CA ASP A 103 5.55 28.62 -7.82
C ASP A 103 6.63 28.60 -8.92
N LEU A 104 6.87 27.43 -9.52
CA LEU A 104 7.92 27.17 -10.50
C LEU A 104 7.36 26.80 -11.88
N LEU A 105 6.39 27.58 -12.39
CA LEU A 105 5.69 27.30 -13.65
C LEU A 105 6.60 26.98 -14.85
N GLY A 106 7.79 27.61 -14.91
CA GLY A 106 8.76 27.40 -15.98
C GLY A 106 9.44 26.02 -15.99
N ILE A 107 9.42 25.31 -14.85
CA ILE A 107 10.01 23.98 -14.67
C ILE A 107 9.06 22.99 -13.99
N LYS A 108 7.75 23.27 -14.01
CA LYS A 108 6.72 22.44 -13.34
C LYS A 108 6.77 20.96 -13.71
N ASP A 109 7.17 20.64 -14.94
CA ASP A 109 7.22 19.26 -15.42
C ASP A 109 8.41 18.54 -14.77
N ILE A 110 9.54 19.23 -14.59
CA ILE A 110 10.72 18.72 -13.85
C ILE A 110 10.38 18.49 -12.38
N VAL A 111 9.63 19.40 -11.75
CA VAL A 111 9.20 19.26 -10.35
C VAL A 111 8.35 18.00 -10.18
N GLN A 112 7.29 17.86 -10.97
CA GLN A 112 6.38 16.72 -10.86
C GLN A 112 7.07 15.40 -11.18
N ASP A 113 7.89 15.36 -12.23
CA ASP A 113 8.68 14.20 -12.62
C ASP A 113 9.60 13.75 -11.48
N LYS A 114 10.34 14.69 -10.90
CA LYS A 114 11.24 14.41 -9.77
C LYS A 114 10.51 13.81 -8.57
N CYS A 115 9.34 14.36 -8.23
CA CYS A 115 8.56 13.89 -7.09
C CYS A 115 7.92 12.52 -7.35
N THR A 116 7.40 12.30 -8.56
CA THR A 116 6.71 11.05 -8.92
C THR A 116 7.66 9.87 -9.06
N ASN A 117 8.94 10.10 -9.36
CA ASN A 117 9.95 9.03 -9.44
C ASN A 117 10.03 8.18 -8.15
N CYS A 118 9.88 8.78 -6.97
CA CYS A 118 9.91 8.05 -5.71
C CYS A 118 8.52 7.72 -5.13
N HIS A 119 7.50 8.55 -5.40
CA HIS A 119 6.17 8.42 -4.77
C HIS A 119 5.13 7.69 -5.62
N MET A 120 5.32 7.67 -6.94
CA MET A 120 4.49 6.97 -7.93
C MET A 120 5.34 6.12 -8.90
N PRO A 121 6.32 5.36 -8.38
CA PRO A 121 7.45 4.84 -9.16
C PRO A 121 7.06 3.88 -10.28
N MET A 122 6.00 3.07 -10.10
CA MET A 122 5.58 2.11 -11.14
C MET A 122 5.04 2.80 -12.39
N GLY A 123 4.26 3.87 -12.24
CA GLY A 123 3.78 4.63 -13.40
C GLY A 123 4.87 5.51 -14.00
N HIS A 124 5.71 6.15 -13.16
CA HIS A 124 6.87 6.90 -13.63
C HIS A 124 7.79 6.01 -14.49
N GLU A 125 8.21 4.86 -13.97
CA GLU A 125 9.06 3.91 -14.71
C GLU A 125 8.39 3.43 -16.01
N THR A 126 7.08 3.20 -15.98
CA THR A 126 6.33 2.84 -17.18
C THR A 126 6.36 3.94 -18.23
N ALA A 127 6.19 5.21 -17.84
CA ALA A 127 6.25 6.36 -18.73
C ALA A 127 7.66 6.53 -19.33
N MET A 128 8.70 6.42 -18.50
CA MET A 128 10.10 6.50 -18.95
C MET A 128 10.42 5.38 -19.96
N GLN A 129 9.95 4.16 -19.72
CA GLN A 129 10.12 3.04 -20.65
C GLN A 129 9.41 3.26 -22.00
N LEU A 130 8.32 4.04 -22.01
CA LEU A 130 7.60 4.44 -23.23
C LEU A 130 8.26 5.63 -23.94
N GLY A 131 9.28 6.24 -23.34
CA GLY A 131 10.03 7.37 -23.89
C GLY A 131 9.42 8.73 -23.57
N ASP A 132 8.52 8.81 -22.58
CA ASP A 132 8.01 10.08 -22.10
C ASP A 132 9.13 10.86 -21.40
N PRO A 133 9.25 12.18 -21.62
CA PRO A 133 10.33 12.96 -21.01
C PRO A 133 10.09 13.29 -19.54
N HIS A 134 8.81 13.28 -19.12
CA HIS A 134 8.37 13.63 -17.77
C HIS A 134 7.11 12.83 -17.41
N PHE A 135 6.89 12.60 -16.12
CA PHE A 135 5.63 12.04 -15.60
C PHE A 135 4.97 12.98 -14.58
N THR A 136 3.73 13.37 -14.85
CA THR A 136 3.02 14.38 -14.05
C THR A 136 2.19 13.78 -12.92
N LEU A 137 1.83 14.62 -11.93
CA LEU A 137 0.98 14.19 -10.83
C LEU A 137 -0.42 13.78 -11.31
N ASP A 138 -0.97 14.47 -12.30
CA ASP A 138 -2.31 14.17 -12.83
C ASP A 138 -2.34 12.85 -13.60
N GLU A 139 -1.29 12.53 -14.36
CA GLU A 139 -1.12 11.20 -14.98
C GLU A 139 -1.05 10.11 -13.92
N GLY A 140 -0.22 10.31 -12.89
CA GLY A 140 -0.11 9.35 -11.79
C GLY A 140 -1.39 9.16 -10.98
N LYS A 141 -2.23 10.20 -10.86
CA LYS A 141 -3.56 10.09 -10.24
C LYS A 141 -4.56 9.30 -11.08
N ALA A 142 -4.41 9.34 -12.40
CA ALA A 142 -5.26 8.61 -13.33
C ALA A 142 -4.84 7.14 -13.51
N ASP A 143 -3.60 6.79 -13.11
CA ASP A 143 -3.06 5.43 -13.17
C ASP A 143 -3.17 4.69 -11.83
N GLY A 144 -3.83 3.52 -11.85
CA GLY A 144 -3.99 2.71 -10.66
C GLY A 144 -2.67 2.11 -10.15
N LEU A 145 -1.70 1.83 -11.03
CA LEU A 145 -0.38 1.35 -10.62
C LEU A 145 0.44 2.44 -9.92
N SER A 146 0.46 3.67 -10.44
CA SER A 146 0.98 4.84 -9.73
C SER A 146 0.32 5.02 -8.37
N MET A 147 -1.01 4.92 -8.31
CA MET A 147 -1.74 5.07 -7.06
C MET A 147 -1.49 3.92 -6.10
N ASP A 148 -1.00 2.74 -6.50
CA ASP A 148 -0.60 1.66 -5.58
C ASP A 148 0.69 2.00 -4.78
N GLY A 149 1.28 3.17 -5.03
CA GLY A 149 2.42 3.70 -4.28
C GLY A 149 3.71 2.95 -4.52
N VAL A 150 4.58 2.90 -3.52
CA VAL A 150 5.81 2.09 -3.54
C VAL A 150 5.42 0.64 -3.23
N SER A 151 5.06 -0.10 -4.29
CA SER A 151 4.40 -1.41 -4.22
C SER A 151 5.34 -2.59 -4.50
N CYS A 152 4.80 -3.80 -4.31
CA CYS A 152 5.52 -5.07 -4.33
C CYS A 152 6.39 -5.22 -5.59
N THR A 153 5.83 -4.96 -6.76
CA THR A 153 6.52 -5.19 -8.02
C THR A 153 7.52 -4.11 -8.36
N LEU A 154 7.53 -2.96 -7.69
CA LEU A 154 8.68 -2.07 -7.82
C LEU A 154 9.83 -2.60 -6.97
N CYS A 155 9.66 -2.66 -5.65
CA CYS A 155 10.75 -2.98 -4.72
C CYS A 155 11.40 -4.33 -5.07
N HIS A 156 10.59 -5.32 -5.41
CA HIS A 156 11.12 -6.64 -5.76
C HIS A 156 11.65 -6.75 -7.20
N GLN A 157 11.67 -5.70 -8.01
CA GLN A 157 12.29 -5.69 -9.35
C GLN A 157 13.61 -4.91 -9.40
N VAL A 158 13.97 -4.20 -8.33
CA VAL A 158 15.19 -3.37 -8.30
C VAL A 158 16.45 -4.25 -8.33
N GLU A 159 17.34 -3.95 -9.27
CA GLU A 159 18.66 -4.58 -9.45
C GLU A 159 19.73 -3.93 -8.59
N ASP A 160 20.82 -4.66 -8.30
CA ASP A 160 21.88 -4.22 -7.40
C ASP A 160 23.12 -3.64 -8.10
N GLU A 161 23.11 -3.51 -9.43
CA GLU A 161 24.29 -3.11 -10.21
C GLU A 161 24.84 -1.75 -9.78
N ASN A 162 23.96 -0.80 -9.44
CA ASN A 162 24.31 0.57 -9.07
C ASN A 162 24.18 0.89 -7.56
N PHE A 163 23.88 -0.11 -6.73
CA PHE A 163 23.60 0.08 -5.30
C PHE A 163 24.66 0.88 -4.53
N GLY A 164 24.19 1.90 -3.80
CA GLY A 164 25.01 2.73 -2.94
C GLY A 164 25.92 3.72 -3.67
N LYS A 165 25.81 3.80 -5.01
CA LYS A 165 26.53 4.76 -5.85
C LYS A 165 25.63 5.98 -6.15
N PRO A 166 26.22 7.15 -6.43
CA PRO A 166 25.45 8.36 -6.76
C PRO A 166 24.38 8.18 -7.83
N GLU A 167 24.63 7.32 -8.82
CA GLU A 167 23.71 7.05 -9.93
C GLU A 167 22.42 6.37 -9.47
N SER A 168 22.45 5.63 -8.34
CA SER A 168 21.26 4.96 -7.79
C SER A 168 20.35 5.89 -7.00
N PHE A 169 20.86 7.03 -6.55
CA PHE A 169 20.16 7.94 -5.66
C PHE A 169 19.06 8.71 -6.39
N SER A 170 18.16 9.34 -5.62
CA SER A 170 17.04 10.13 -6.13
C SER A 170 16.12 9.39 -7.11
N GLY A 171 15.91 8.10 -6.86
CA GLY A 171 15.13 7.18 -7.69
C GLY A 171 15.85 6.72 -8.95
N GLY A 172 17.19 6.77 -8.99
CA GLY A 172 18.00 6.22 -10.07
C GLY A 172 18.19 4.70 -9.99
N TYR A 173 17.25 3.97 -9.40
CA TYR A 173 17.31 2.51 -9.37
C TYR A 173 17.21 1.95 -10.80
N GLU A 174 17.78 0.78 -11.01
CA GLU A 174 17.57 -0.01 -12.23
C GLU A 174 16.58 -1.12 -11.91
N ILE A 175 15.66 -1.41 -12.83
CA ILE A 175 14.75 -2.54 -12.72
C ILE A 175 15.09 -3.60 -13.76
N ALA A 176 14.87 -4.84 -13.38
CA ALA A 176 15.14 -5.96 -14.27
C ALA A 176 14.28 -5.91 -15.53
N GLU A 177 14.91 -6.22 -16.67
CA GLU A 177 14.16 -6.55 -17.87
C GLU A 177 13.33 -7.83 -17.63
N GLN A 178 12.07 -7.86 -18.08
CA GLN A 178 11.26 -9.09 -18.16
C GLN A 178 10.78 -9.69 -16.81
N ARG A 179 10.14 -8.88 -15.95
CA ARG A 179 9.37 -9.35 -14.77
C ARG A 179 10.14 -10.34 -13.89
N VAL A 180 11.42 -10.07 -13.63
CA VAL A 180 12.20 -10.82 -12.64
C VAL A 180 11.86 -10.29 -11.25
N THR A 181 11.64 -11.15 -10.25
CA THR A 181 11.34 -10.72 -8.89
C THR A 181 12.34 -11.29 -7.89
N TYR A 182 12.95 -10.42 -7.10
CA TYR A 182 14.06 -10.72 -6.21
C TYR A 182 13.58 -10.95 -4.78
N GLY A 183 14.14 -11.94 -4.10
CA GLY A 183 13.85 -12.20 -2.68
C GLY A 183 15.02 -12.83 -1.95
N PRO A 184 15.07 -12.72 -0.61
CA PRO A 184 16.22 -13.13 0.19
C PRO A 184 16.29 -14.64 0.48
N TYR A 185 15.43 -15.45 -0.13
CA TYR A 185 15.35 -16.89 0.17
C TYR A 185 15.83 -17.76 -0.98
N ASP A 186 16.76 -18.66 -0.67
CA ASP A 186 17.22 -19.70 -1.58
C ASP A 186 16.08 -20.57 -2.12
N ASN A 187 16.25 -21.13 -3.31
CA ASN A 187 15.30 -22.06 -3.94
C ASN A 187 13.86 -21.50 -4.00
N PRO A 188 13.62 -20.35 -4.65
CA PRO A 188 12.27 -19.80 -4.79
C PRO A 188 11.35 -20.73 -5.60
N LEU A 189 10.04 -20.62 -5.38
CA LEU A 189 9.05 -21.39 -6.15
C LEU A 189 8.78 -20.70 -7.50
N ILE A 190 9.59 -21.05 -8.51
CA ILE A 190 9.57 -20.37 -9.82
C ILE A 190 8.25 -20.60 -10.57
N GLN A 191 7.85 -21.86 -10.80
CA GLN A 191 6.70 -22.17 -11.66
C GLN A 191 5.37 -21.59 -11.15
N PRO A 192 5.02 -21.68 -9.85
CA PRO A 192 3.81 -21.04 -9.34
C PRO A 192 3.82 -19.53 -9.51
N MET A 193 4.96 -18.87 -9.27
CA MET A 193 5.10 -17.42 -9.47
C MET A 193 4.88 -17.03 -10.92
N GLN A 194 5.53 -17.71 -11.86
CA GLN A 194 5.37 -17.45 -13.30
C GLN A 194 3.93 -17.69 -13.77
N ASN A 195 3.31 -18.80 -13.35
CA ASN A 195 1.97 -19.17 -13.81
C ASN A 195 0.85 -18.22 -13.31
N ILE A 196 1.02 -17.64 -12.13
CA ILE A 196 -0.03 -16.84 -11.47
C ILE A 196 0.21 -15.35 -11.67
N SER A 197 1.46 -14.90 -11.48
CA SER A 197 1.82 -13.47 -11.47
C SER A 197 2.60 -13.01 -12.71
N GLY A 198 3.13 -13.95 -13.48
CA GLY A 198 4.02 -13.67 -14.61
C GLY A 198 5.45 -13.34 -14.20
N TYR A 199 5.78 -13.34 -12.90
CA TYR A 199 7.12 -13.02 -12.42
C TYR A 199 8.02 -14.26 -12.26
N THR A 200 9.29 -14.12 -12.61
CA THR A 200 10.32 -15.14 -12.37
C THR A 200 11.04 -14.84 -11.06
N ALA A 201 10.79 -15.65 -10.03
CA ALA A 201 11.41 -15.44 -8.72
C ALA A 201 12.88 -15.88 -8.69
N VAL A 202 13.75 -15.02 -8.16
CA VAL A 202 15.20 -15.20 -8.10
C VAL A 202 15.69 -14.94 -6.66
N PHE A 203 16.59 -15.79 -6.18
CA PHE A 203 17.27 -15.56 -4.90
C PHE A 203 18.29 -14.43 -5.06
N SER A 204 18.21 -13.46 -4.16
CA SER A 204 18.90 -12.18 -4.27
C SER A 204 19.22 -11.62 -2.89
N PRO A 205 20.49 -11.72 -2.43
CA PRO A 205 20.90 -11.23 -1.12
C PRO A 205 20.90 -9.70 -1.02
N HIS A 206 20.86 -8.99 -2.15
CA HIS A 206 20.80 -7.52 -2.17
C HIS A 206 19.51 -6.94 -1.59
N MET A 207 18.44 -7.74 -1.52
CA MET A 207 17.19 -7.33 -0.87
C MET A 207 17.35 -7.02 0.63
N GLU A 208 18.43 -7.50 1.25
CA GLU A 208 18.76 -7.26 2.66
C GLU A 208 19.75 -6.10 2.87
N GLN A 209 20.22 -5.45 1.79
CA GLN A 209 21.19 -4.37 1.84
C GLN A 209 20.52 -3.00 1.97
N SER A 210 21.08 -2.11 2.81
CA SER A 210 20.56 -0.75 3.02
C SER A 210 20.53 0.09 1.74
N GLU A 211 21.44 -0.23 0.81
CA GLU A 211 21.58 0.37 -0.50
C GLU A 211 20.29 0.28 -1.34
N HIS A 212 19.48 -0.77 -1.14
CA HIS A 212 18.17 -0.87 -1.76
C HIS A 212 17.28 0.31 -1.35
N CYS A 213 17.25 0.64 -0.06
CA CYS A 213 16.50 1.78 0.47
C CYS A 213 17.12 3.11 0.03
N ALA A 214 18.45 3.16 -0.16
CA ALA A 214 19.19 4.35 -0.55
C ALA A 214 18.76 4.93 -1.90
N THR A 215 18.18 4.10 -2.77
CA THR A 215 17.70 4.51 -4.10
C THR A 215 16.71 5.67 -4.00
N CYS A 216 15.72 5.59 -3.10
CA CYS A 216 14.79 6.68 -2.82
C CYS A 216 15.21 7.52 -1.60
N HIS A 217 15.83 6.92 -0.59
CA HIS A 217 16.22 7.58 0.66
C HIS A 217 17.63 8.19 0.63
N THR A 218 17.98 8.72 -0.55
CA THR A 218 19.08 9.67 -0.78
C THR A 218 18.64 10.61 -1.89
N LEU A 219 17.96 11.69 -1.53
CA LEU A 219 17.30 12.59 -2.46
C LEU A 219 18.09 13.89 -2.61
N PHE A 220 18.50 14.15 -3.85
CA PHE A 220 19.01 15.42 -4.30
C PHE A 220 17.99 16.03 -5.26
N THR A 221 17.57 17.27 -5.01
CA THR A 221 16.62 18.00 -5.85
C THR A 221 17.26 19.23 -6.48
N PRO A 222 16.89 19.59 -7.71
CA PRO A 222 17.36 20.83 -8.31
C PRO A 222 16.83 22.02 -7.49
N TYR A 223 17.65 23.02 -7.25
CA TYR A 223 17.22 24.30 -6.66
C TYR A 223 17.36 25.42 -7.67
N VAL A 224 16.50 26.44 -7.51
CA VAL A 224 16.44 27.58 -8.42
C VAL A 224 16.96 28.86 -7.78
N ASP A 225 17.44 29.78 -8.61
CA ASP A 225 17.71 31.16 -8.22
C ASP A 225 16.43 32.02 -8.16
N ALA A 226 16.58 33.31 -7.86
CA ALA A 226 15.46 34.25 -7.81
C ALA A 226 14.79 34.52 -9.18
N GLN A 227 15.35 34.00 -10.28
CA GLN A 227 14.80 34.06 -11.63
C GLN A 227 14.12 32.73 -12.02
N GLY A 228 14.06 31.76 -11.12
CA GLY A 228 13.49 30.44 -11.38
C GLY A 228 14.37 29.55 -12.27
N GLN A 229 15.66 29.88 -12.41
CA GLN A 229 16.60 29.06 -13.19
C GLN A 229 17.27 28.04 -12.28
N ILE A 230 17.38 26.79 -12.76
CA ILE A 230 18.11 25.74 -12.05
C ILE A 230 19.59 26.10 -12.02
N VAL A 231 20.18 26.17 -10.83
CA VAL A 231 21.58 26.57 -10.62
C VAL A 231 22.40 25.55 -9.83
N GLY A 232 21.80 24.42 -9.44
CA GLY A 232 22.48 23.30 -8.82
C GLY A 232 21.52 22.30 -8.19
N GLU A 233 22.06 21.40 -7.38
CA GLU A 233 21.31 20.41 -6.61
C GLU A 233 21.47 20.62 -5.10
N PHE A 234 20.42 20.29 -4.35
CA PHE A 234 20.36 20.38 -2.90
C PHE A 234 20.06 18.99 -2.31
N PRO A 235 20.81 18.54 -1.28
CA PRO A 235 20.51 17.30 -0.57
C PRO A 235 19.26 17.47 0.31
N GLU A 236 18.09 17.21 -0.26
CA GLU A 236 16.82 17.33 0.46
C GLU A 236 16.68 16.29 1.58
N GLN A 237 17.10 15.05 1.30
CA GLN A 237 17.07 13.95 2.27
C GLN A 237 18.29 13.06 2.10
N THR A 238 19.09 12.88 3.15
CA THR A 238 20.29 12.03 3.10
C THR A 238 20.37 10.94 4.17
N PRO A 239 19.26 10.31 4.61
CA PRO A 239 19.28 9.37 5.73
C PRO A 239 20.16 8.14 5.46
N TYR A 240 20.31 7.67 4.22
CA TYR A 240 21.25 6.59 3.92
C TYR A 240 22.72 7.03 4.12
N LEU A 241 23.09 8.23 3.70
CA LEU A 241 24.45 8.75 3.90
C LEU A 241 24.72 8.99 5.39
N GLU A 242 23.74 9.53 6.12
CA GLU A 242 23.81 9.68 7.58
C GLU A 242 23.95 8.33 8.29
N TRP A 243 23.19 7.32 7.86
CA TRP A 243 23.33 5.94 8.34
C TRP A 243 24.72 5.37 8.04
N LYS A 244 25.22 5.57 6.82
CA LYS A 244 26.52 5.05 6.37
C LYS A 244 27.69 5.60 7.21
N GLU A 245 27.57 6.84 7.65
CA GLU A 245 28.56 7.52 8.50
C GLU A 245 28.30 7.32 10.01
N SER A 246 27.28 6.56 10.39
CA SER A 246 26.97 6.23 11.79
C SER A 246 27.67 4.94 12.25
N ASP A 247 27.45 4.54 13.51
CA ASP A 247 27.93 3.25 14.02
C ASP A 247 27.11 2.05 13.51
N TYR A 248 25.88 2.26 13.01
CA TYR A 248 24.94 1.19 12.66
C TYR A 248 25.49 0.17 11.65
N PRO A 249 26.18 0.56 10.56
CA PRO A 249 26.80 -0.40 9.64
C PRO A 249 27.78 -1.34 10.34
N SER A 250 28.64 -0.80 11.22
CA SER A 250 29.63 -1.59 11.97
C SER A 250 28.99 -2.57 12.95
N LEU A 251 27.78 -2.26 13.42
CA LEU A 251 26.97 -3.13 14.27
C LEU A 251 26.10 -4.13 13.48
N GLY A 252 26.23 -4.17 12.15
CA GLY A 252 25.41 -5.02 11.28
C GLY A 252 23.93 -4.65 11.28
N LYS A 253 23.60 -3.38 11.50
CA LYS A 253 22.23 -2.87 11.54
C LYS A 253 21.90 -2.18 10.22
N SER A 254 21.33 -2.93 9.28
CA SER A 254 20.81 -2.37 8.02
C SER A 254 19.52 -1.58 8.23
N CYS A 255 19.08 -0.84 7.22
CA CYS A 255 17.77 -0.18 7.22
C CYS A 255 16.64 -1.18 7.53
N GLN A 256 16.66 -2.34 6.86
CA GLN A 256 15.71 -3.43 7.05
C GLN A 256 15.71 -3.96 8.47
N HIS A 257 16.85 -3.94 9.18
CA HIS A 257 16.93 -4.45 10.55
C HIS A 257 15.92 -3.78 11.50
N CYS A 258 15.76 -2.45 11.38
CA CYS A 258 14.84 -1.68 12.21
C CYS A 258 13.49 -1.47 11.53
N HIS A 259 13.48 -1.20 10.22
CA HIS A 259 12.27 -0.81 9.49
C HIS A 259 11.46 -2.00 8.96
N MET A 260 12.09 -3.16 8.79
CA MET A 260 11.48 -4.43 8.38
C MET A 260 11.88 -5.57 9.34
N PRO A 261 11.54 -5.46 10.63
CA PRO A 261 12.09 -6.34 11.66
C PRO A 261 11.75 -7.80 11.38
N SER A 262 12.74 -8.67 11.54
CA SER A 262 12.59 -10.08 11.20
C SER A 262 12.10 -10.94 12.37
N LEU A 263 11.26 -11.92 12.05
CA LEU A 263 10.87 -13.00 12.94
C LEU A 263 11.84 -14.17 12.76
N ARG A 264 12.24 -14.80 13.87
CA ARG A 264 13.06 -16.03 13.84
C ARG A 264 12.22 -17.28 13.62
N GLU A 265 10.91 -17.18 13.82
CA GLU A 265 9.96 -18.24 13.49
C GLU A 265 10.00 -18.56 11.99
N SER A 266 9.92 -19.84 11.64
CA SER A 266 9.80 -20.27 10.25
C SER A 266 8.36 -20.09 9.76
N ILE A 267 8.14 -19.10 8.88
CA ILE A 267 6.81 -18.74 8.36
C ILE A 267 6.67 -19.21 6.92
N LYS A 268 5.54 -19.84 6.60
CA LYS A 268 5.20 -20.18 5.20
C LYS A 268 4.77 -18.90 4.47
N ILE A 269 5.57 -18.45 3.52
CA ILE A 269 5.39 -17.15 2.85
C ILE A 269 4.33 -17.17 1.72
N SER A 270 3.79 -18.34 1.39
CA SER A 270 2.79 -18.51 0.34
C SER A 270 1.75 -19.57 0.73
N SER A 271 0.47 -19.28 0.54
CA SER A 271 -0.62 -20.25 0.68
C SER A 271 -0.60 -21.29 -0.45
N LEU A 272 -0.07 -20.92 -1.63
CA LEU A 272 -0.06 -21.71 -2.85
C LEU A 272 1.37 -21.95 -3.40
N PRO A 273 1.73 -23.19 -3.75
CA PRO A 273 1.00 -24.43 -3.49
C PRO A 273 0.91 -24.73 -1.98
N MET A 274 -0.02 -25.60 -1.60
CA MET A 274 -0.25 -25.94 -0.18
C MET A 274 0.98 -26.49 0.53
N ASN A 275 1.95 -27.05 -0.19
CA ASN A 275 3.21 -27.57 0.33
C ASN A 275 4.39 -26.59 0.19
N ALA A 276 4.14 -25.30 -0.05
CA ALA A 276 5.21 -24.31 -0.10
C ALA A 276 6.04 -24.33 1.20
N PRO A 277 7.38 -24.26 1.12
CA PRO A 277 8.25 -24.35 2.29
C PRO A 277 8.13 -23.10 3.17
N ALA A 278 8.29 -23.30 4.48
CA ALA A 278 8.49 -22.21 5.41
C ALA A 278 9.88 -21.58 5.25
N ARG A 279 9.99 -20.29 5.56
CA ARG A 279 11.21 -19.48 5.43
C ARG A 279 11.55 -18.83 6.78
N THR A 280 12.84 -18.73 7.06
CA THR A 280 13.39 -18.04 8.22
C THR A 280 14.76 -17.44 7.85
N PRO A 281 15.12 -16.24 8.33
CA PRO A 281 14.25 -15.31 9.10
C PRO A 281 13.14 -14.73 8.23
N TYR A 282 11.97 -14.42 8.80
CA TYR A 282 10.84 -13.81 8.07
C TYR A 282 10.84 -12.28 8.22
N PHE A 283 10.99 -11.53 7.13
CA PHE A 283 11.04 -10.06 7.14
C PHE A 283 9.65 -9.43 7.05
N GLN A 284 9.26 -8.67 8.07
CA GLN A 284 7.95 -8.03 8.13
C GLN A 284 7.94 -6.73 7.32
N HIS A 285 6.88 -6.49 6.55
CA HIS A 285 6.74 -5.31 5.69
C HIS A 285 6.15 -4.12 6.45
N HIS A 286 6.71 -3.82 7.62
CA HIS A 286 6.20 -2.77 8.50
C HIS A 286 6.55 -1.36 8.02
N PHE A 287 7.78 -1.16 7.52
CA PHE A 287 8.33 0.12 7.08
C PHE A 287 8.07 1.25 8.09
N VAL A 288 8.30 0.98 9.38
CA VAL A 288 8.06 1.96 10.46
C VAL A 288 8.88 3.23 10.24
N GLY A 289 8.34 4.39 10.57
CA GLY A 289 9.05 5.67 10.44
C GLY A 289 8.76 6.56 11.66
N GLY A 290 8.76 7.89 11.46
CA GLY A 290 8.33 8.85 12.48
C GLY A 290 6.91 9.42 12.26
N ASN A 291 6.29 9.16 11.10
CA ASN A 291 5.13 9.93 10.63
C ASN A 291 3.78 9.41 11.14
N THR A 292 3.61 9.32 12.47
CA THR A 292 2.32 8.94 13.07
C THR A 292 1.19 9.91 12.72
N PHE A 293 1.52 11.18 12.50
CA PHE A 293 0.58 12.22 12.13
C PHE A 293 -0.09 11.92 10.79
N MET A 294 0.70 11.68 9.74
CA MET A 294 0.14 11.41 8.42
C MET A 294 -0.61 10.09 8.36
N LEU A 295 -0.13 9.05 9.06
CA LEU A 295 -0.90 7.80 9.21
C LEU A 295 -2.29 8.07 9.84
N GLY A 296 -2.37 8.99 10.80
CA GLY A 296 -3.63 9.41 11.41
C GLY A 296 -4.54 10.19 10.45
N VAL A 297 -3.99 11.11 9.67
CA VAL A 297 -4.73 11.87 8.63
C VAL A 297 -5.28 10.92 7.57
N ILE A 298 -4.44 10.03 7.05
CA ILE A 298 -4.82 9.05 6.03
C ILE A 298 -5.91 8.12 6.57
N LYS A 299 -5.76 7.62 7.80
CA LYS A 299 -6.81 6.80 8.45
C LYS A 299 -8.14 7.56 8.52
N ALA A 300 -8.13 8.80 8.99
CA ALA A 300 -9.34 9.60 9.19
C ALA A 300 -10.08 9.93 7.87
N HIS A 301 -9.35 9.98 6.76
CA HIS A 301 -9.87 10.32 5.43
C HIS A 301 -9.75 9.18 4.42
N ALA A 302 -9.61 7.94 4.88
CA ALA A 302 -9.21 6.80 4.05
C ALA A 302 -10.09 6.60 2.81
N THR A 303 -11.40 6.79 2.93
CA THR A 303 -12.32 6.69 1.79
C THR A 303 -12.09 7.79 0.76
N ASP A 304 -11.89 9.04 1.19
CA ASP A 304 -11.78 10.21 0.31
C ASP A 304 -10.46 10.18 -0.49
N ILE A 305 -9.38 9.71 0.14
CA ILE A 305 -8.05 9.59 -0.47
C ILE A 305 -7.81 8.22 -1.14
N GLY A 306 -8.82 7.34 -1.11
CA GLY A 306 -8.76 6.01 -1.71
C GLY A 306 -7.73 5.07 -1.06
N ALA A 307 -7.46 5.22 0.23
CA ALA A 307 -6.56 4.33 0.97
C ALA A 307 -7.13 2.91 1.05
N THR A 308 -6.28 1.93 0.81
CA THR A 308 -6.70 0.52 0.76
C THR A 308 -6.63 -0.13 2.15
N ALA A 309 -5.87 0.38 3.10
CA ALA A 309 -5.80 -0.19 4.44
C ALA A 309 -7.10 -0.01 5.23
N LEU A 310 -7.61 -1.09 5.84
CA LEU A 310 -8.59 -1.01 6.94
C LEU A 310 -8.04 -0.29 8.17
N ASP A 311 -8.94 0.21 9.03
CA ASP A 311 -8.60 0.99 10.23
C ASP A 311 -7.67 0.25 11.20
N GLU A 312 -7.88 -1.06 11.38
CA GLU A 312 -7.01 -1.91 12.22
C GLU A 312 -5.57 -1.97 11.70
N HIS A 313 -5.37 -2.00 10.37
CA HIS A 313 -4.02 -1.96 9.81
C HIS A 313 -3.32 -0.64 10.14
N PHE A 314 -4.04 0.48 10.10
CA PHE A 314 -3.50 1.79 10.49
C PHE A 314 -3.22 1.85 11.99
N ASP A 315 -4.12 1.34 12.82
CA ASP A 315 -3.90 1.29 14.27
C ASP A 315 -2.64 0.52 14.63
N ASN A 316 -2.42 -0.63 14.00
CA ASN A 316 -1.20 -1.43 14.18
C ASN A 316 0.05 -0.67 13.71
N SER A 317 0.01 0.00 12.55
CA SER A 317 1.15 0.78 12.05
C SER A 317 1.44 2.02 12.90
N ILE A 318 0.41 2.71 13.39
CA ILE A 318 0.57 3.85 14.31
C ILE A 318 1.16 3.38 15.64
N ALA A 319 0.68 2.26 16.18
CA ALA A 319 1.21 1.68 17.41
C ALA A 319 2.70 1.33 17.26
N ARG A 320 3.09 0.65 16.17
CA ARG A 320 4.49 0.34 15.86
C ARG A 320 5.36 1.59 15.69
N THR A 321 4.82 2.67 15.13
CA THR A 321 5.52 3.94 14.91
C THR A 321 5.71 4.74 16.22
N ARG A 322 4.92 4.46 17.26
CA ARG A 322 5.01 5.12 18.58
C ARG A 322 5.85 4.37 19.62
N ALA A 323 6.11 3.08 19.38
CA ALA A 323 6.85 2.20 20.27
C ALA A 323 8.35 2.51 20.26
#